data_AF-A0A5C6BHW1-F1
#
_entry.id   AF-A0A5C6BHW1-F1
#
_cell.length_a   1.000
_cell.length_b   1.000
_cell.length_c   1.000
_cell.angle_alpha   90.00
_cell.angle_beta   90.00
_cell.angle_gamma   90.00
#
_symmetry.space_group_name_H-M   'P 1'
#
loop_
_entity.id
_entity.type
_entity.pdbx_description
1 polymer ?
#
loop_
_entity_poly.entity_id
_entity_poly.type
_entity_poly.pdbx_seq_one_letter_code
_entity_poly.pdbx_strand_id
1 'polypeptide(L)' 'MDRPDLVSALDQGPVRVSMNDGNTYDIPDHKSCVVDSTTAYVLYRRDDGKLKAHWLALVSMNRIEPIEAADPASKTA' A
#
# COMPACT_ATOMS: atom_id res chain seq x y z
N MET A 1 12.16 -0.60 -6.36
CA MET A 1 12.28 -0.30 -4.92
C MET A 1 12.75 -1.55 -4.18
N ASP A 2 13.27 -1.43 -2.96
CA ASP A 2 13.57 -2.59 -2.11
C ASP A 2 12.68 -2.65 -0.86
N ARG A 3 12.81 -3.74 -0.09
CA ARG A 3 11.99 -3.98 1.11
C ARG A 3 12.25 -2.97 2.23
N PRO A 4 13.51 -2.69 2.64
CA PRO A 4 13.80 -1.70 3.67
C PRO A 4 13.19 -0.33 3.40
N ASP A 5 13.26 0.16 2.16
CA ASP A 5 12.69 1.46 1.78
C ASP A 5 11.17 1.51 2.00
N LEU A 6 10.46 0.48 1.53
CA LEU A 6 9.00 0.40 1.69
C LEU A 6 8.58 0.25 3.15
N VAL A 7 9.27 -0.59 3.92
CA VAL A 7 9.00 -0.78 5.35
C VAL A 7 9.20 0.53 6.12
N SER A 8 10.31 1.22 5.87
CA SER A 8 10.62 2.52 6.49
C SER A 8 9.57 3.58 6.16
N ALA A 9 9.07 3.60 4.92
CA ALA A 9 8.01 4.52 4.52
C ALA A 9 6.68 4.22 5.23
N LEU A 10 6.32 2.93 5.36
CA LEU A 10 5.12 2.49 6.08
C LEU A 10 5.19 2.76 7.59
N ASP A 11 6.39 2.77 8.18
CA ASP A 11 6.61 3.14 9.58
C ASP A 11 6.34 4.64 9.83
N GLN A 12 6.46 5.47 8.80
CA GLN A 12 6.22 6.92 8.88
C GLN A 12 4.75 7.28 8.70
N GLY A 13 3.95 6.42 8.08
CA GLY A 13 2.52 6.61 7.91
C GLY A 13 1.97 6.01 6.63
N PRO A 14 0.74 6.41 6.25
CA PRO A 14 0.11 6.00 5.00
C PRO A 14 0.94 6.42 3.79
N VAL A 15 1.02 5.53 2.80
CA VAL A 15 1.78 5.78 1.56
C VAL A 15 0.97 5.42 0.32
N ARG A 16 1.23 6.13 -0.77
CA ARG A 16 0.85 5.74 -2.13
C ARG A 16 2.06 5.15 -2.85
N VAL A 17 1.90 3.94 -3.36
CA VAL A 17 2.88 3.27 -4.20
C VAL A 17 2.45 3.43 -5.65
N SER A 18 3.35 3.93 -6.49
CA SER A 18 3.18 3.87 -7.94
C SER A 18 3.93 2.68 -8.52
N MET A 19 3.36 2.06 -9.54
CA MET A 19 3.92 0.94 -10.28
C MET A 19 4.36 1.38 -11.68
N ASN A 20 5.27 0.62 -12.29
CA ASN A 20 5.80 0.89 -13.63
C ASN A 20 4.80 0.70 -14.78
N ASP A 21 3.65 0.09 -14.50
CA ASP A 21 2.51 -0.03 -15.42
C ASP A 21 1.56 1.18 -15.34
N GLY A 22 1.87 2.16 -14.48
CA GLY A 22 1.07 3.36 -14.26
C GLY A 22 -0.02 3.21 -13.18
N ASN A 23 -0.24 2.02 -12.63
CA ASN A 23 -1.19 1.82 -11.53
C ASN A 23 -0.65 2.38 -10.21
N THR A 24 -1.56 2.79 -9.33
CA THR A 24 -1.24 3.28 -7.98
C THR A 24 -2.02 2.53 -6.91
N TYR A 25 -1.42 2.38 -5.73
CA TYR A 25 -1.97 1.64 -4.61
C TYR A 25 -1.73 2.41 -3.31
N ASP A 26 -2.81 2.71 -2.59
CA ASP A 26 -2.75 3.35 -1.28
C ASP A 26 -2.64 2.26 -0.20
N ILE A 27 -1.63 2.39 0.65
CA ILE A 27 -1.35 1.47 1.75
C ILE A 27 -1.49 2.28 3.04
N PRO A 28 -2.57 2.07 3.81
CA PRO A 28 -2.88 2.91 4.97
C PRO A 28 -1.97 2.65 6.17
N ASP A 29 -1.45 1.42 6.33
CA ASP A 29 -0.63 1.04 7.48
C ASP A 29 0.14 -0.28 7.25
N HIS A 30 1.01 -0.62 8.21
CA HIS A 30 1.69 -1.93 8.27
C HIS A 30 0.76 -3.13 8.48
N LYS A 31 -0.47 -2.92 8.98
CA LYS A 31 -1.41 -4.04 9.24
C LYS A 31 -2.08 -4.53 7.96
N SER A 32 -2.16 -3.64 6.97
CA SER A 32 -2.71 -3.89 5.65
C SER A 32 -1.66 -4.31 4.62
N CYS A 33 -0.38 -4.39 4.99
CA CYS A 33 0.69 -4.77 4.06
C CYS A 33 1.70 -5.73 4.69
N VAL A 34 1.96 -6.85 4.02
CA VAL A 34 3.10 -7.73 4.35
C VAL A 34 4.14 -7.60 3.24
N VAL A 35 5.38 -7.27 3.60
CA VAL A 35 6.48 -7.11 2.63
C VAL A 35 7.51 -8.22 2.79
N ASP A 36 7.63 -9.07 1.77
CA ASP A 36 8.67 -10.10 1.67
C ASP A 36 9.88 -9.61 0.85
N SER A 37 10.80 -10.51 0.50
CA SER A 37 12.03 -10.15 -0.24
C SER A 37 11.81 -9.62 -1.65
N THR A 38 10.63 -9.83 -2.26
CA THR A 38 10.36 -9.54 -3.68
C THR A 38 9.00 -8.87 -3.93
N THR A 39 8.08 -8.98 -2.98
CA THR A 39 6.66 -8.69 -3.15
C THR A 39 6.11 -8.00 -1.89
N ALA A 40 5.29 -6.98 -2.11
CA ALA A 40 4.39 -6.44 -1.09
C ALA A 40 2.96 -6.97 -1.32
N TYR A 41 2.38 -7.58 -0.29
CA TYR A 41 1.03 -8.10 -0.27
C TYR A 41 0.11 -7.09 0.42
N VAL A 42 -0.62 -6.30 -0.37
CA VAL A 42 -1.50 -5.24 0.13
C VAL A 42 -2.93 -5.76 0.26
N LEU A 43 -3.41 -5.88 1.48
CA LEU A 43 -4.76 -6.29 1.82
C LEU A 43 -5.75 -5.16 1.54
N TYR A 44 -6.81 -5.49 0.81
CA TYR A 44 -7.95 -4.62 0.60
C TYR A 44 -9.25 -5.39 0.82
N ARG A 45 -10.31 -4.65 1.17
CA ARG A 45 -11.65 -5.22 1.28
C ARG A 45 -12.40 -4.98 -0.02
N ARG A 46 -12.93 -6.05 -0.58
CA ARG A 46 -13.79 -5.98 -1.76
C ARG A 46 -15.24 -5.70 -1.34
N ASP A 47 -16.06 -5.26 -2.30
CA ASP A 47 -17.50 -4.99 -2.11
C ASP A 47 -18.29 -6.21 -1.59
N ASP A 48 -17.78 -7.43 -1.83
CA ASP A 48 -18.35 -8.67 -1.29
C ASP A 48 -18.00 -8.93 0.19
N GLY A 49 -17.35 -7.95 0.85
CA GLY A 49 -16.91 -8.02 2.24
C GLY A 49 -15.67 -8.89 2.48
N LYS A 50 -15.15 -9.59 1.46
CA LYS A 50 -14.01 -10.48 1.59
C LYS A 50 -12.70 -9.71 1.50
N LEU A 51 -11.71 -10.17 2.26
CA LEU A 51 -10.33 -9.71 2.13
C LEU A 51 -9.69 -10.33 0.88
N LYS A 52 -9.01 -9.48 0.12
CA LYS A 52 -8.20 -9.83 -1.04
C LYS A 52 -6.85 -9.13 -0.92
N ALA A 53 -5.88 -9.58 -1.70
CA ALA A 53 -4.55 -9.00 -1.72
C ALA A 53 -4.18 -8.57 -3.14
N HIS A 54 -3.63 -7.36 -3.27
CA HIS A 54 -2.82 -6.97 -4.41
C HIS A 54 -1.39 -7.45 -4.17
N TRP A 55 -0.78 -8.06 -5.17
CA TRP A 55 0.60 -8.56 -5.10
C TRP A 55 1.47 -7.62 -5.92
N LEU A 56 2.20 -6.76 -5.24
CA LEU A 56 2.98 -5.69 -5.86
C LEU A 56 4.45 -6.11 -5.86
N ALA A 57 4.99 -6.43 -7.03
CA ALA A 57 6.41 -6.74 -7.16
C ALA A 57 7.27 -5.50 -6.84
N LEU A 58 8.19 -5.61 -5.88
CA LEU A 58 9.03 -4.48 -5.43
C LEU A 58 9.90 -3.90 -6.57
N VAL A 59 10.32 -4.77 -7.50
CA VAL A 59 11.09 -4.39 -8.70
C VAL A 59 10.28 -3.50 -9.67
N SER A 60 8.96 -3.57 -9.62
CA SER A 60 8.06 -2.77 -10.47
C SER A 60 7.63 -1.47 -9.80
N MET A 61 7.96 -1.25 -8.53
CA MET A 61 7.64 -0.01 -7.82
C MET A 61 8.61 1.10 -8.24
N ASN A 62 8.05 2.18 -8.79
CA ASN A 62 8.81 3.33 -9.29
C ASN A 62 8.76 4.53 -8.33
N ARG A 63 7.75 4.64 -7.45
CA ARG A 63 7.62 5.75 -6.50
C ARG A 63 6.86 5.35 -5.24
N ILE A 64 7.29 5.89 -4.09
CA ILE A 64 6.53 5.89 -2.83
C ILE A 64 6.33 7.34 -2.43
N GLU A 65 5.11 7.70 -2.07
CA GLU A 65 4.75 9.04 -1.62
C GLU A 65 3.95 8.95 -0.32
N PRO A 66 4.30 9.72 0.73
CA PRO A 66 3.42 9.87 1.88
C PRO A 66 2.07 10.43 1.42
N ILE A 67 0.99 9.89 1.95
CA ILE A 67 -0.35 10.47 1.76
C ILE A 67 -0.91 10.89 3.11
N GLU A 68 -1.74 11.92 3.09
CA GLU A 68 -2.47 12.33 4.28
C GLU A 68 -3.36 11.17 4.71
N ALA A 69 -3.33 10.85 6.01
CA ALA A 69 -4.19 9.81 6.54
C ALA A 69 -5.64 10.20 6.26
N ALA A 70 -6.35 9.37 5.49
CA ALA A 70 -7.77 9.58 5.27
C ALA A 70 -8.46 9.60 6.64
N ASP A 71 -9.08 10.73 6.97
CA ASP A 71 -9.80 10.90 8.23
C ASP A 71 -10.90 9.82 8.28
N PRO A 72 -10.86 8.89 9.26
CA PRO A 72 -11.86 7.82 9.37
C PRO A 72 -13.29 8.35 9.57
N ALA A 73 -13.49 9.65 9.84
CA ALA A 73 -14.80 10.29 9.91
C ALA A 73 -15.43 10.64 8.53
N SER A 74 -14.69 10.55 7.42
CA SER A 74 -15.16 10.97 6.08
C SER A 74 -15.92 9.88 5.30
N LYS A 75 -16.68 9.02 5.98
CA LYS A 75 -17.59 8.03 5.36
C LYS A 75 -19.06 8.19 5.78
N THR A 76 -19.48 9.44 6.00
CA THR A 76 -20.91 9.79 6.13
C THR A 76 -21.15 11.17 5.52
N ALA A 77 -21.44 11.19 4.21
CA ALA A 77 -22.20 12.24 3.54
C ALA A 77 -22.85 11.64 2.29
#